data_AF-A0A848L836-F1
#
_entry.id   AF-A0A848L836-F1
#
_cell.length_a   1.000
_cell.length_b   1.000
_cell.length_c   1.000
_cell.angle_alpha   90.00
_cell.angle_beta   90.00
_cell.angle_gamma   90.00
#
_symmetry.space_group_name_H-M   'P 1'
#
loop_
_entity.id
_entity.type
_entity.pdbx_description
1 polymer ?
#
loop_
_entity_poly.entity_id
_entity_poly.type
_entity_poly.pdbx_seq_one_letter_code
_entity_poly.pdbx_strand_id
1 'polypeptide(L)'
;MSRCLLRGAAPWLAAGVLVAPGLSGMALASGQATEAERTVDAPAPRADPPASRATPGRQATARPTWEETGASRDASARPPATRTAAGGQTPARPTQEGSDASAQPPATRTTSGGPGSREVPEGRETRTRREEPARGTAEQDEEAAHQDPEEDTPSPRPWRPMKGCAPDARFAGLWPAVKDVKFHPTTLEERAAFAKLLPALLKAAQEGRTLPAGLEKLAASVGFRLEVWDGKQDTFWVLREPPGKLRGAGAYVVRTGPATDDIIQVPHPWFDRGTEDIGVGLFTCAPEGQRPRLFMTATAHRYHGNPGETPEDPEHPADVAHNPDHLFQEVTNQVARTLAAPRVVQLHGFGTAKAEAGLRDKSLVAVVSSGTRQPTPWARQVSKRLAKVLGEGVRLYPEGAQVLGGTQNAQGRLLQSYECARFLHLELSARARKSLSSGERLARVGRVLFAPLED
;
A
#
# COMPACT_ATOMS: atom_id res chain seq x y z
N MET A 1 0.56 21.02 10.84
CA MET A 1 -0.51 20.70 9.86
C MET A 1 -0.52 21.61 8.63
N SER A 2 -0.19 22.92 8.72
CA SER A 2 -0.35 23.86 7.59
C SER A 2 0.43 23.51 6.32
N ARG A 3 1.61 22.88 6.40
CA ARG A 3 2.40 22.54 5.20
C ARG A 3 1.78 21.44 4.32
N CYS A 4 1.02 20.51 4.91
CA CYS A 4 0.41 19.41 4.16
C CYS A 4 -0.93 19.80 3.50
N LEU A 5 -1.72 20.65 4.15
CA LEU A 5 -3.03 21.08 3.63
C LEU A 5 -2.92 22.11 2.49
N LEU A 6 -1.83 22.90 2.43
CA LEU A 6 -1.68 24.01 1.48
C LEU A 6 -1.27 23.59 0.04
N ARG A 7 -0.97 22.33 -0.24
CA ARG A 7 -0.53 21.88 -1.58
C ARG A 7 -1.64 21.38 -2.51
N GLY A 8 -2.89 21.31 -2.05
CA GLY A 8 -4.02 20.80 -2.84
C GLY A 8 -4.51 21.68 -3.99
N ALA A 9 -3.95 22.88 -4.21
CA ALA A 9 -4.52 23.85 -5.16
C ALA A 9 -3.50 24.75 -5.88
N ALA A 10 -2.35 24.22 -6.31
CA ALA A 10 -1.44 24.97 -7.20
C ALA A 10 -1.53 24.48 -8.66
N PRO A 11 -1.93 25.32 -9.63
CA PRO A 11 -1.80 24.99 -11.04
C PRO A 11 -0.32 25.05 -11.42
N TRP A 12 0.21 23.97 -11.97
CA TRP A 12 1.54 23.96 -12.58
C TRP A 12 1.47 24.77 -13.88
N LEU A 13 1.92 26.03 -13.83
CA LEU A 13 2.31 26.78 -15.02
C LEU A 13 3.61 26.20 -15.57
N ALA A 14 3.57 25.87 -16.87
CA ALA A 14 4.70 25.37 -17.63
C ALA A 14 5.90 26.33 -17.56
N ALA A 15 7.08 25.78 -17.25
CA ALA A 15 8.34 26.48 -17.41
C ALA A 15 8.60 26.77 -18.90
N GLY A 16 9.00 28.01 -19.17
CA GLY A 16 9.07 28.59 -20.50
C GLY A 16 10.16 28.02 -21.40
N VAL A 17 9.82 27.91 -22.68
CA VAL A 17 10.76 27.86 -23.79
C VAL A 17 11.07 29.30 -24.18
N LEU A 18 12.36 29.66 -24.13
CA LEU A 18 12.88 30.90 -24.72
C LEU A 18 12.55 30.92 -26.23
N VAL A 19 11.86 31.95 -26.69
CA VAL A 19 11.74 32.31 -28.10
C VAL A 19 12.52 33.60 -28.33
N ALA A 20 13.52 33.54 -29.22
CA ALA A 20 14.23 34.70 -29.74
C ALA A 20 13.37 35.44 -30.79
N PRO A 21 13.55 36.75 -30.98
CA PRO A 21 12.70 37.54 -31.86
C PRO A 21 13.23 37.57 -33.30
N GLY A 22 12.31 37.65 -34.27
CA GLY A 22 12.61 38.18 -35.60
C GLY A 22 12.02 37.37 -36.75
N LEU A 23 10.85 37.80 -37.26
CA LEU A 23 10.68 38.28 -38.64
C LEU A 23 9.18 38.53 -38.90
N SER A 24 8.90 39.78 -39.26
CA SER A 24 7.60 40.27 -39.75
C SER A 24 7.30 39.75 -41.16
N GLY A 25 6.02 39.57 -41.48
CA GLY A 25 5.54 39.74 -42.86
C GLY A 25 4.36 38.88 -43.29
N MET A 26 3.27 39.57 -43.66
CA MET A 26 2.15 39.18 -44.54
C MET A 26 1.05 38.28 -43.94
N ALA A 27 -0.14 38.80 -43.60
CA ALA A 27 -1.21 39.40 -44.41
C ALA A 27 -2.28 38.38 -44.88
N LEU A 28 -3.42 38.47 -44.21
CA LEU A 28 -4.82 38.35 -44.65
C LEU A 28 -5.13 37.65 -45.99
N ALA A 29 -5.95 36.60 -45.92
CA ALA A 29 -7.04 36.40 -46.88
C ALA A 29 -8.18 35.60 -46.23
N SER A 30 -9.24 36.33 -45.89
CA SER A 30 -10.59 35.84 -45.63
C SER A 30 -11.25 35.34 -46.92
N GLY A 31 -11.81 34.14 -46.90
CA GLY A 31 -12.65 33.61 -47.97
C GLY A 31 -13.87 32.90 -47.39
N GLN A 32 -14.99 33.62 -47.35
CA GLN A 32 -16.32 33.03 -47.24
C GLN A 32 -16.70 32.40 -48.58
N ALA A 33 -17.32 31.21 -48.53
CA ALA A 33 -18.15 30.71 -49.63
C ALA A 33 -19.31 29.90 -49.05
N THR A 34 -20.45 30.13 -49.67
CA THR A 34 -21.83 29.82 -49.30
C THR A 34 -22.29 28.44 -49.80
N GLU A 35 -23.36 27.95 -49.16
CA GLU A 35 -24.46 27.10 -49.66
C GLU A 35 -24.18 25.90 -50.58
N ALA A 36 -24.67 24.73 -50.16
CA ALA A 36 -25.73 24.04 -50.90
C ALA A 36 -26.35 22.91 -50.06
N GLU A 37 -27.67 22.97 -49.91
CA GLU A 37 -28.55 21.90 -49.48
C GLU A 37 -28.35 20.61 -50.30
N ARG A 38 -28.43 19.46 -49.63
CA ARG A 38 -29.00 18.24 -50.20
C ARG A 38 -29.45 17.31 -49.08
N THR A 39 -30.73 17.43 -48.75
CA THR A 39 -31.53 16.40 -48.08
C THR A 39 -31.64 15.18 -48.99
N VAL A 40 -31.21 14.01 -48.50
CA VAL A 40 -31.56 12.72 -49.08
C VAL A 40 -32.17 11.88 -47.97
N ASP A 41 -33.46 11.57 -48.16
CA ASP A 41 -34.25 10.67 -47.33
C ASP A 41 -33.61 9.27 -47.24
N ALA A 42 -33.44 8.78 -46.02
CA ALA A 42 -33.11 7.39 -45.74
C ALA A 42 -34.32 6.70 -45.10
N PRO A 43 -34.74 5.52 -45.58
CA PRO A 43 -35.94 4.84 -45.10
C PRO A 43 -35.73 4.16 -43.74
N ALA A 44 -36.77 4.21 -42.92
CA ALA A 44 -36.86 3.56 -41.62
C ALA A 44 -36.73 2.01 -41.72
N PRO A 45 -36.04 1.35 -40.78
CA PRO A 45 -36.04 -0.10 -40.71
C PRO A 45 -37.35 -0.64 -40.15
N ARG A 46 -37.85 -1.70 -40.81
CA ARG A 46 -39.04 -2.47 -40.45
C ARG A 46 -38.84 -3.20 -39.13
N ALA A 47 -39.91 -3.24 -38.33
CA ALA A 47 -40.03 -4.07 -37.14
C ALA A 47 -40.41 -5.50 -37.53
N ASP A 48 -39.67 -6.48 -37.02
CA ASP A 48 -40.04 -7.90 -37.03
C ASP A 48 -40.66 -8.32 -35.68
N PRO A 49 -41.59 -9.30 -35.69
CA PRO A 49 -42.39 -9.72 -34.52
C PRO A 49 -41.65 -10.68 -33.57
N PRO A 50 -42.15 -10.88 -32.33
CA PRO A 50 -41.42 -11.58 -31.27
C PRO A 50 -41.50 -13.11 -31.39
N ALA A 51 -40.35 -13.77 -31.28
CA ALA A 51 -40.25 -15.22 -31.10
C ALA A 51 -40.28 -15.62 -29.61
N SER A 52 -41.13 -16.61 -29.37
CA SER A 52 -41.30 -17.54 -28.25
C SER A 52 -40.37 -17.50 -27.01
N ARG A 53 -41.05 -17.52 -25.85
CA ARG A 53 -40.59 -17.95 -24.54
C ARG A 53 -39.85 -19.29 -24.58
N ALA A 54 -38.65 -19.35 -24.00
CA ALA A 54 -38.07 -20.56 -23.43
C ALA A 54 -37.55 -20.26 -22.02
N THR A 55 -38.07 -21.02 -21.06
CA THR A 55 -37.76 -21.00 -19.63
C THR A 55 -36.35 -21.54 -19.37
N PRO A 56 -35.49 -20.93 -18.52
CA PRO A 56 -34.32 -21.62 -18.02
C PRO A 56 -34.63 -22.33 -16.69
N GLY A 57 -34.35 -23.63 -16.68
CA GLY A 57 -34.38 -24.47 -15.50
C GLY A 57 -33.35 -24.06 -14.45
N ARG A 58 -33.74 -24.23 -13.19
CA ARG A 58 -32.86 -24.17 -12.02
C ARG A 58 -31.73 -25.20 -12.16
N GLN A 59 -30.49 -24.75 -12.16
CA GLN A 59 -29.35 -25.59 -11.76
C GLN A 59 -28.88 -25.16 -10.38
N ALA A 60 -28.99 -26.07 -9.43
CA ALA A 60 -28.44 -25.97 -8.10
C ALA A 60 -26.91 -26.16 -8.18
N THR A 61 -26.15 -25.20 -7.69
CA THR A 61 -24.71 -25.33 -7.51
C THR A 61 -24.44 -26.05 -6.20
N ALA A 62 -24.00 -27.30 -6.31
CA ALA A 62 -23.46 -28.06 -5.19
C ALA A 62 -22.11 -27.46 -4.77
N ARG A 63 -21.96 -27.20 -3.47
CA ARG A 63 -20.68 -26.88 -2.83
C ARG A 63 -19.82 -28.15 -2.73
N PRO A 64 -18.53 -28.13 -3.06
CA PRO A 64 -17.65 -29.21 -2.67
C PRO A 64 -17.26 -29.05 -1.20
N THR A 65 -17.64 -30.04 -0.40
CA THR A 65 -17.11 -30.31 0.94
C THR A 65 -15.68 -30.84 0.80
N TRP A 66 -14.72 -30.18 1.43
CA TRP A 66 -13.39 -30.73 1.64
C TRP A 66 -13.41 -31.49 2.97
N GLU A 67 -13.49 -32.82 2.88
CA GLU A 67 -13.28 -33.72 4.00
C GLU A 67 -11.78 -33.92 4.27
N GLU A 68 -11.48 -33.98 5.56
CA GLU A 68 -10.21 -34.33 6.17
C GLU A 68 -9.77 -35.74 5.78
N THR A 69 -8.50 -35.92 5.45
CA THR A 69 -7.81 -37.19 5.75
C THR A 69 -6.46 -36.88 6.36
N GLY A 70 -6.27 -37.38 7.59
CA GLY A 70 -5.02 -37.32 8.32
C GLY A 70 -4.17 -38.58 8.15
N ALA A 71 -2.92 -38.42 8.59
CA ALA A 71 -2.00 -39.41 9.15
C ALA A 71 -1.41 -40.51 8.25
N SER A 72 -0.06 -40.52 8.16
CA SER A 72 0.83 -41.66 8.48
C SER A 72 2.28 -41.30 8.07
N ARG A 73 3.17 -41.00 9.02
CA ARG A 73 4.27 -41.82 9.60
C ARG A 73 5.46 -42.15 8.67
N ASP A 74 6.64 -41.80 9.21
CA ASP A 74 7.98 -42.42 9.14
C ASP A 74 8.37 -43.30 7.95
N ALA A 75 9.49 -42.95 7.31
CA ALA A 75 10.61 -43.88 7.12
C ALA A 75 11.88 -43.16 6.62
N SER A 76 12.93 -43.28 7.43
CA SER A 76 14.34 -43.07 7.08
C SER A 76 14.79 -44.03 5.97
N ALA A 77 15.54 -43.54 4.98
CA ALA A 77 16.62 -44.30 4.32
C ALA A 77 17.45 -43.40 3.39
N ARG A 78 18.75 -43.25 3.69
CA ARG A 78 19.79 -42.85 2.73
C ARG A 78 20.11 -44.02 1.79
N PRO A 79 20.60 -43.73 0.58
CA PRO A 79 21.56 -44.62 -0.09
C PRO A 79 22.92 -43.93 -0.35
N PRO A 80 23.96 -44.72 -0.68
CA PRO A 80 25.35 -44.38 -0.37
C PRO A 80 26.13 -43.74 -1.53
N ALA A 81 27.27 -43.17 -1.17
CA ALA A 81 28.30 -42.67 -2.05
C ALA A 81 29.01 -43.79 -2.81
N THR A 82 29.28 -43.57 -4.09
CA THR A 82 30.25 -44.34 -4.89
C THR A 82 31.39 -43.43 -5.33
N ARG A 83 32.59 -43.79 -4.86
CA ARG A 83 33.88 -43.36 -5.39
C ARG A 83 34.23 -44.23 -6.59
N THR A 84 34.73 -43.62 -7.65
CA THR A 84 35.63 -44.27 -8.61
C THR A 84 36.73 -43.28 -8.99
N ALA A 85 37.96 -43.77 -8.97
CA ALA A 85 39.20 -43.07 -9.29
C ALA A 85 39.83 -43.67 -10.57
N ALA A 86 40.88 -43.00 -11.05
CA ALA A 86 41.71 -43.23 -12.25
C ALA A 86 41.12 -42.58 -13.52
N GLY A 87 41.84 -41.79 -14.32
CA GLY A 87 43.26 -41.46 -14.41
C GLY A 87 43.56 -41.13 -15.88
N GLY A 88 44.28 -40.06 -16.19
CA GLY A 88 44.66 -39.73 -17.57
C GLY A 88 45.23 -38.32 -17.73
N GLN A 89 46.50 -38.25 -18.14
CA GLN A 89 47.37 -37.08 -18.22
C GLN A 89 47.19 -36.24 -19.52
N THR A 90 47.30 -34.91 -19.36
CA THR A 90 47.95 -33.83 -20.17
C THR A 90 48.19 -33.96 -21.69
N PRO A 91 48.26 -32.85 -22.49
CA PRO A 91 49.19 -31.72 -22.26
C PRO A 91 48.66 -30.29 -22.47
N ALA A 92 49.41 -29.36 -21.88
CA ALA A 92 49.30 -27.90 -21.96
C ALA A 92 50.06 -27.31 -23.16
N ARG A 93 49.66 -26.12 -23.63
CA ARG A 93 50.54 -24.98 -23.98
C ARG A 93 49.73 -23.69 -24.33
N PRO A 94 50.35 -22.49 -24.45
CA PRO A 94 50.13 -21.41 -23.49
C PRO A 94 49.69 -20.06 -24.12
N THR A 95 49.31 -19.09 -23.29
CA THR A 95 49.42 -17.66 -23.63
C THR A 95 49.89 -16.86 -22.41
N GLN A 96 51.17 -16.48 -22.44
CA GLN A 96 51.76 -15.21 -21.96
C GLN A 96 51.15 -14.06 -22.79
N GLU A 97 51.16 -12.77 -22.47
CA GLU A 97 51.64 -11.91 -21.39
C GLU A 97 51.02 -10.52 -21.71
N GLY A 98 50.78 -9.66 -20.73
CA GLY A 98 50.33 -8.29 -20.99
C GLY A 98 50.01 -7.54 -19.71
N SER A 99 51.04 -6.89 -19.18
CA SER A 99 51.11 -6.14 -17.94
C SER A 99 50.52 -4.72 -18.03
N ASP A 100 50.26 -4.18 -16.83
CA ASP A 100 50.54 -2.81 -16.36
C ASP A 100 49.43 -1.80 -16.05
N ALA A 101 49.74 -1.06 -14.98
CA ALA A 101 49.14 0.13 -14.36
C ALA A 101 47.96 -0.14 -13.39
N SER A 102 48.13 -0.24 -12.06
CA SER A 102 48.73 0.68 -11.05
C SER A 102 48.13 2.09 -11.05
N ALA A 103 47.20 2.35 -10.12
CA ALA A 103 47.01 3.66 -9.48
C ALA A 103 46.13 3.54 -8.20
N GLN A 104 46.76 3.58 -7.03
CA GLN A 104 46.16 4.04 -5.77
C GLN A 104 46.44 5.54 -5.60
N PRO A 105 45.60 6.28 -4.86
CA PRO A 105 46.06 7.44 -4.11
C PRO A 105 45.77 7.35 -2.60
N PRO A 106 46.44 8.20 -1.78
CA PRO A 106 47.04 7.76 -0.53
C PRO A 106 46.30 8.21 0.73
N ALA A 107 46.59 7.48 1.81
CA ALA A 107 46.35 7.90 3.18
C ALA A 107 47.35 8.99 3.60
N THR A 108 46.86 10.00 4.33
CA THR A 108 47.69 10.97 5.05
C THR A 108 47.52 10.75 6.56
N ARG A 109 48.65 10.79 7.28
CA ARG A 109 48.75 10.70 8.74
C ARG A 109 49.87 11.64 9.21
N THR A 110 49.79 12.02 10.49
CA THR A 110 50.70 12.82 11.36
C THR A 110 50.40 14.32 11.39
N THR A 111 50.19 14.98 12.54
CA THR A 111 50.99 15.12 13.79
C THR A 111 50.06 15.53 14.97
N SER A 112 50.06 14.92 16.16
CA SER A 112 50.83 15.14 17.42
C SER A 112 50.65 16.48 18.18
N GLY A 113 50.23 16.37 19.46
CA GLY A 113 50.32 17.38 20.55
C GLY A 113 48.94 17.75 21.11
N GLY A 114 48.60 17.72 22.40
CA GLY A 114 49.22 17.44 23.70
C GLY A 114 48.12 17.66 24.79
N PRO A 115 48.29 17.23 26.05
CA PRO A 115 47.21 17.10 27.03
C PRO A 115 47.00 18.37 27.88
N GLY A 116 45.76 18.60 28.31
CA GLY A 116 45.40 19.72 29.21
C GLY A 116 44.26 19.34 30.16
N SER A 117 44.64 18.83 31.32
CA SER A 117 43.80 18.60 32.49
C SER A 117 43.37 19.94 33.11
N ARG A 118 42.12 20.05 33.57
CA ARG A 118 41.77 20.91 34.72
C ARG A 118 40.50 20.43 35.41
N GLU A 119 40.69 20.07 36.67
CA GLU A 119 39.73 19.75 37.71
C GLU A 119 38.91 20.98 38.15
N VAL A 120 37.61 20.75 38.47
CA VAL A 120 36.87 21.00 39.75
C VAL A 120 36.89 22.48 40.27
N PRO A 121 35.78 23.08 40.80
CA PRO A 121 34.94 22.43 41.81
C PRO A 121 33.44 22.68 41.86
N GLU A 122 32.84 21.73 42.58
CA GLU A 122 31.59 21.78 43.33
C GLU A 122 31.49 23.01 44.25
N GLY A 123 30.25 23.49 44.41
CA GLY A 123 29.81 24.30 45.53
C GLY A 123 28.37 24.76 45.24
N ARG A 124 27.45 24.87 46.19
CA ARG A 124 27.40 24.59 47.62
C ARG A 124 25.93 24.82 47.97
N GLU A 125 25.41 24.03 48.90
CA GLU A 125 24.08 24.21 49.49
C GLU A 125 23.87 25.65 49.98
N THR A 126 22.67 26.20 49.81
CA THR A 126 22.03 26.99 50.87
C THR A 126 20.51 26.90 50.79
N ARG A 127 19.97 26.62 51.97
CA ARG A 127 18.59 26.45 52.37
C ARG A 127 18.15 27.75 53.05
N THR A 128 17.11 28.42 52.57
CA THR A 128 16.36 29.48 53.28
C THR A 128 14.90 29.39 52.84
N ARG A 129 14.01 28.82 53.66
CA ARG A 129 13.22 29.47 54.73
C ARG A 129 12.19 30.48 54.18
N ARG A 130 10.96 29.96 54.01
CA ARG A 130 9.68 30.44 54.56
C ARG A 130 9.47 31.95 54.65
N GLU A 131 8.49 32.46 53.93
CA GLU A 131 7.60 33.54 54.37
C GLU A 131 6.27 33.47 53.60
N GLU A 132 5.18 33.26 54.34
CA GLU A 132 3.80 33.59 53.93
C GLU A 132 3.64 35.12 53.95
N PRO A 133 2.64 35.65 53.22
CA PRO A 133 1.77 36.56 53.92
C PRO A 133 0.27 36.33 53.68
N ALA A 134 -0.44 36.93 54.63
CA ALA A 134 -1.84 36.84 54.96
C ALA A 134 -2.83 37.41 53.93
N ARG A 135 -4.08 36.98 54.17
CA ARG A 135 -5.38 37.49 53.73
C ARG A 135 -5.51 39.03 53.74
N GLY A 136 -6.26 39.54 52.77
CA GLY A 136 -7.00 40.80 52.79
C GLY A 136 -7.80 40.94 51.49
N THR A 137 -9.10 40.61 51.51
CA THR A 137 -10.27 41.53 51.41
C THR A 137 -10.67 41.94 49.98
N ALA A 138 -11.86 41.44 49.64
CA ALA A 138 -12.88 41.92 48.71
C ALA A 138 -12.65 43.25 47.96
N GLU A 139 -12.80 43.18 46.64
CA GLU A 139 -13.46 44.21 45.84
C GLU A 139 -14.20 43.49 44.69
N GLN A 140 -15.51 43.75 44.63
CA GLN A 140 -16.40 43.38 43.54
C GLN A 140 -16.23 44.47 42.49
N ASP A 141 -15.94 44.10 41.25
CA ASP A 141 -16.22 44.97 40.11
C ASP A 141 -16.50 44.13 38.85
N GLU A 142 -17.43 44.67 38.08
CA GLU A 142 -18.18 44.10 36.98
C GLU A 142 -17.30 43.67 35.80
N GLU A 143 -17.39 42.40 35.38
CA GLU A 143 -16.88 41.96 34.08
C GLU A 143 -18.01 41.30 33.28
N ALA A 144 -18.50 42.05 32.30
CA ALA A 144 -19.51 41.63 31.35
C ALA A 144 -19.00 40.42 30.54
N ALA A 145 -19.64 39.27 30.74
CA ALA A 145 -19.42 38.07 29.97
C ALA A 145 -19.88 38.28 28.51
N HIS A 146 -18.92 38.52 27.61
CA HIS A 146 -19.08 38.14 26.22
C HIS A 146 -19.14 36.61 26.16
N GLN A 147 -20.35 36.07 26.12
CA GLN A 147 -20.60 34.69 25.73
C GLN A 147 -20.44 34.61 24.21
N ASP A 148 -19.27 34.17 23.76
CA ASP A 148 -19.12 33.64 22.41
C ASP A 148 -20.10 32.47 22.24
N PRO A 149 -20.86 32.40 21.14
CA PRO A 149 -21.69 31.24 20.87
C PRO A 149 -20.77 30.03 20.67
N GLU A 150 -20.77 29.13 21.66
CA GLU A 150 -20.25 27.78 21.52
C GLU A 150 -20.89 27.18 20.27
N GLU A 151 -20.10 27.05 19.20
CA GLU A 151 -20.47 26.28 18.02
C GLU A 151 -20.77 24.86 18.49
N ASP A 152 -22.06 24.55 18.46
CA ASP A 152 -22.69 23.27 18.75
C ASP A 152 -22.08 22.19 17.84
N THR A 153 -20.91 21.70 18.23
CA THR A 153 -20.21 20.63 17.53
C THR A 153 -20.95 19.35 17.87
N PRO A 154 -21.62 18.70 16.90
CA PRO A 154 -22.45 17.55 17.19
C PRO A 154 -21.59 16.44 17.79
N SER A 155 -21.86 16.11 19.06
CA SER A 155 -21.24 14.98 19.75
C SER A 155 -21.30 13.74 18.85
N PRO A 156 -20.17 13.03 18.62
CA PRO A 156 -20.13 11.90 17.72
C PRO A 156 -21.12 10.83 18.20
N ARG A 157 -22.10 10.52 17.34
CA ARG A 157 -23.16 9.56 17.68
C ARG A 157 -22.55 8.25 18.18
N PRO A 158 -23.10 7.63 19.24
CA PRO A 158 -22.60 6.36 19.75
C PRO A 158 -22.65 5.28 18.64
N TRP A 159 -21.48 4.76 18.31
CA TRP A 159 -21.28 3.77 17.25
C TRP A 159 -22.05 2.47 17.55
N ARG A 160 -22.86 2.01 16.59
CA ARG A 160 -23.46 0.67 16.62
C ARG A 160 -22.55 -0.30 15.85
N PRO A 161 -22.18 -1.46 16.43
CA PRO A 161 -21.53 -2.51 15.68
C PRO A 161 -22.31 -2.90 14.44
N MET A 162 -21.67 -2.80 13.28
CA MET A 162 -22.15 -3.51 12.10
C MET A 162 -22.05 -5.00 12.41
N LYS A 163 -23.18 -5.63 12.73
CA LYS A 163 -23.29 -7.10 12.74
C LYS A 163 -22.80 -7.59 11.37
N GLY A 164 -21.81 -8.48 11.36
CA GLY A 164 -21.39 -9.18 10.14
C GLY A 164 -20.47 -8.40 9.20
N CYS A 165 -19.42 -7.75 9.71
CA CYS A 165 -18.29 -7.41 8.84
C CYS A 165 -17.69 -8.72 8.28
N ALA A 166 -17.95 -8.99 7.02
CA ALA A 166 -17.42 -10.12 6.28
C ALA A 166 -16.76 -9.60 5.00
N PRO A 167 -15.76 -10.32 4.45
CA PRO A 167 -15.20 -9.99 3.15
C PRO A 167 -16.31 -9.87 2.10
N ASP A 168 -16.26 -8.80 1.31
CA ASP A 168 -17.20 -8.58 0.21
C ASP A 168 -16.91 -9.58 -0.91
N ALA A 169 -17.91 -10.41 -1.25
CA ALA A 169 -17.78 -11.47 -2.23
C ALA A 169 -17.35 -10.97 -3.62
N ARG A 170 -17.55 -9.69 -3.96
CA ARG A 170 -17.07 -9.10 -5.22
C ARG A 170 -15.55 -9.19 -5.35
N PHE A 171 -14.81 -9.20 -4.24
CA PHE A 171 -13.34 -9.26 -4.23
C PHE A 171 -12.79 -10.66 -4.50
N ALA A 172 -13.60 -11.71 -4.42
CA ALA A 172 -13.14 -13.09 -4.63
C ALA A 172 -12.49 -13.29 -6.01
N GLY A 173 -12.91 -12.52 -7.02
CA GLY A 173 -12.36 -12.56 -8.38
C GLY A 173 -11.02 -11.82 -8.57
N LEU A 174 -10.45 -11.21 -7.52
CA LEU A 174 -9.17 -10.50 -7.62
C LEU A 174 -7.96 -11.45 -7.62
N TRP A 175 -8.10 -12.65 -7.04
CA TRP A 175 -7.00 -13.60 -6.89
C TRP A 175 -7.21 -14.79 -7.83
N PRO A 176 -6.60 -14.77 -9.02
CA PRO A 176 -6.60 -15.94 -9.89
C PRO A 176 -5.88 -17.13 -9.23
N ALA A 177 -6.09 -18.33 -9.77
CA ALA A 177 -5.31 -19.48 -9.34
C ALA A 177 -3.83 -19.26 -9.68
N VAL A 178 -2.93 -19.60 -8.76
CA VAL A 178 -1.48 -19.35 -8.90
C VAL A 178 -0.92 -19.89 -10.20
N LYS A 179 -1.39 -21.06 -10.64
CA LYS A 179 -0.96 -21.72 -11.89
C LYS A 179 -1.36 -20.98 -13.17
N ASP A 180 -2.36 -20.10 -13.09
CA ASP A 180 -2.89 -19.36 -14.25
C ASP A 180 -2.17 -18.02 -14.44
N VAL A 181 -1.25 -17.66 -13.53
CA VAL A 181 -0.49 -16.41 -13.57
C VAL A 181 0.95 -16.72 -13.93
N LYS A 182 1.40 -16.14 -15.04
CA LYS A 182 2.81 -16.16 -15.42
C LYS A 182 3.36 -14.77 -15.21
N PHE A 183 4.25 -14.57 -14.25
CA PHE A 183 4.75 -13.23 -13.97
C PHE A 183 5.45 -12.62 -15.20
N HIS A 184 5.17 -11.35 -15.48
CA HIS A 184 5.97 -10.53 -16.39
C HIS A 184 6.35 -9.22 -15.70
N PRO A 185 7.61 -8.75 -15.85
CA PRO A 185 8.02 -7.45 -15.36
C PRO A 185 7.13 -6.32 -15.87
N THR A 186 7.02 -5.26 -15.07
CA THR A 186 6.26 -4.07 -15.46
C THR A 186 6.99 -3.31 -16.56
N THR A 187 6.27 -2.96 -17.63
CA THR A 187 6.84 -2.23 -18.77
C THR A 187 6.83 -0.71 -18.55
N LEU A 188 7.58 0.02 -19.37
CA LEU A 188 7.58 1.49 -19.33
C LEU A 188 6.23 2.06 -19.76
N GLU A 189 5.57 1.44 -20.74
CA GLU A 189 4.25 1.83 -21.24
C GLU A 189 3.20 1.71 -20.13
N GLU A 190 3.26 0.64 -19.34
CA GLU A 190 2.37 0.44 -18.19
C GLU A 190 2.55 1.50 -17.13
N ARG A 191 3.81 1.82 -16.77
CA ARG A 191 4.10 2.90 -15.83
C ARG A 191 3.58 4.23 -16.35
N ALA A 192 3.84 4.55 -17.63
CA ALA A 192 3.37 5.78 -18.25
C ALA A 192 1.84 5.88 -18.31
N ALA A 193 1.15 4.77 -18.55
CA ALA A 193 -0.31 4.72 -18.53
C ALA A 193 -0.86 4.91 -17.11
N PHE A 194 -0.31 4.20 -16.11
CA PHE A 194 -0.75 4.32 -14.71
C PHE A 194 -0.45 5.70 -14.11
N ALA A 195 0.65 6.34 -14.51
CA ALA A 195 0.97 7.72 -14.14
C ALA A 195 -0.10 8.73 -14.59
N LYS A 196 -0.86 8.42 -15.65
CA LYS A 196 -1.98 9.25 -16.13
C LYS A 196 -3.32 8.79 -15.55
N LEU A 197 -3.53 7.48 -15.58
CA LEU A 197 -4.80 6.85 -15.24
C LEU A 197 -5.13 7.01 -13.76
N LEU A 198 -4.15 6.81 -12.88
CA LEU A 198 -4.43 6.72 -11.46
C LEU A 198 -4.73 8.07 -10.80
N PRO A 199 -4.02 9.18 -11.10
CA PRO A 199 -4.43 10.50 -10.63
C PRO A 199 -5.82 10.90 -11.10
N ALA A 200 -6.16 10.59 -12.37
CA ALA A 200 -7.48 10.87 -12.92
C ALA A 200 -8.59 10.10 -12.20
N LEU A 201 -8.36 8.81 -11.90
CA LEU A 201 -9.30 7.99 -11.12
C LEU A 201 -9.45 8.49 -9.69
N LEU A 202 -8.35 8.75 -8.98
CA LEU A 202 -8.41 9.18 -7.58
C LEU A 202 -9.15 10.52 -7.43
N LYS A 203 -8.88 11.47 -8.32
CA LYS A 203 -9.57 12.77 -8.33
C LYS A 203 -11.05 12.63 -8.65
N ALA A 204 -11.40 11.92 -9.72
CA ALA A 204 -12.80 11.75 -10.11
C ALA A 204 -13.61 10.94 -9.09
N ALA A 205 -12.96 9.98 -8.41
CA ALA A 205 -13.58 9.16 -7.37
C ALA A 205 -13.95 9.99 -6.13
N GLN A 206 -13.13 10.99 -5.75
CA GLN A 206 -13.44 11.92 -4.66
C GLN A 206 -14.69 12.77 -4.97
N GLU A 207 -14.84 13.19 -6.23
CA GLU A 207 -15.96 14.02 -6.68
C GLU A 207 -17.28 13.22 -6.83
N GLY A 208 -17.27 11.91 -6.55
CA GLY A 208 -18.45 11.04 -6.67
C GLY A 208 -19.00 10.93 -8.10
N ARG A 209 -18.15 11.22 -9.10
CA ARG A 209 -18.56 11.31 -10.51
C ARG A 209 -18.74 9.93 -11.12
N THR A 210 -19.37 9.90 -12.28
CA THR A 210 -19.31 8.75 -13.20
C THR A 210 -17.86 8.53 -13.65
N LEU A 211 -17.54 7.29 -14.05
CA LEU A 211 -16.23 6.94 -14.56
C LEU A 211 -15.83 7.89 -15.72
N PRO A 212 -14.67 8.57 -15.65
CA PRO A 212 -14.28 9.49 -16.71
C PRO A 212 -14.09 8.78 -18.05
N ALA A 213 -14.69 9.31 -19.11
CA ALA A 213 -14.65 8.73 -20.44
C ALA A 213 -13.21 8.56 -20.94
N GLY A 214 -12.92 7.39 -21.51
CA GLY A 214 -11.65 7.10 -22.16
C GLY A 214 -10.57 6.52 -21.23
N LEU A 215 -10.79 6.52 -19.91
CA LEU A 215 -9.89 5.82 -18.98
C LEU A 215 -9.93 4.30 -19.19
N GLU A 216 -11.05 3.74 -19.64
CA GLU A 216 -11.16 2.33 -19.99
C GLU A 216 -10.27 1.99 -21.19
N LYS A 217 -10.23 2.87 -22.19
CA LYS A 217 -9.37 2.71 -23.37
C LYS A 217 -7.90 2.81 -22.98
N LEU A 218 -7.56 3.73 -22.07
CA LEU A 218 -6.19 3.86 -21.55
C LEU A 218 -5.79 2.61 -20.75
N ALA A 219 -6.64 2.11 -19.86
CA ALA A 219 -6.39 0.85 -19.14
C ALA A 219 -6.19 -0.32 -20.12
N ALA A 220 -7.07 -0.44 -21.12
CA ALA A 220 -7.01 -1.50 -22.13
C ALA A 220 -5.73 -1.46 -22.96
N SER A 221 -5.18 -0.28 -23.25
CA SER A 221 -3.94 -0.11 -24.01
C SER A 221 -2.72 -0.74 -23.33
N VAL A 222 -2.78 -0.96 -22.01
CA VAL A 222 -1.73 -1.60 -21.21
C VAL A 222 -2.19 -2.91 -20.58
N GLY A 223 -3.20 -3.55 -21.19
CA GLY A 223 -3.64 -4.89 -20.82
C GLY A 223 -4.50 -4.98 -19.56
N PHE A 224 -5.03 -3.86 -19.05
CA PHE A 224 -5.96 -3.84 -17.93
C PHE A 224 -7.41 -3.70 -18.39
N ARG A 225 -8.34 -4.21 -17.58
CA ARG A 225 -9.75 -3.79 -17.60
C ARG A 225 -9.98 -2.80 -16.48
N LEU A 226 -10.78 -1.78 -16.79
CA LEU A 226 -11.35 -0.86 -15.83
C LEU A 226 -12.84 -1.16 -15.73
N GLU A 227 -13.28 -1.66 -14.59
CA GLU A 227 -14.65 -2.11 -14.35
C GLU A 227 -15.30 -1.28 -13.23
N VAL A 228 -16.62 -1.16 -13.29
CA VAL A 228 -17.42 -0.59 -12.19
C VAL A 228 -18.09 -1.73 -11.45
N TRP A 229 -17.86 -1.79 -10.14
CA TRP A 229 -18.52 -2.74 -9.25
C TRP A 229 -19.48 -1.99 -8.34
N ASP A 230 -20.76 -2.02 -8.69
CA ASP A 230 -21.81 -1.42 -7.88
C ASP A 230 -22.25 -2.32 -6.74
N GLY A 231 -22.65 -1.68 -5.64
CA GLY A 231 -23.12 -2.34 -4.43
C GLY A 231 -24.12 -1.45 -3.71
N LYS A 232 -24.80 -2.01 -2.70
CA LYS A 232 -25.85 -1.26 -1.98
C LYS A 232 -25.35 0.00 -1.28
N GLN A 233 -24.10 -0.01 -0.83
CA GLN A 233 -23.51 1.06 -0.01
C GLN A 233 -22.27 1.69 -0.65
N ASP A 234 -21.70 1.03 -1.65
CA ASP A 234 -20.41 1.41 -2.23
C ASP A 234 -20.32 1.01 -3.69
N THR A 235 -19.80 1.94 -4.49
CA THR A 235 -19.37 1.71 -5.86
C THR A 235 -17.85 1.75 -5.92
N PHE A 236 -17.27 0.76 -6.58
CA PHE A 236 -15.82 0.66 -6.79
C PHE A 236 -15.46 0.74 -8.26
N TRP A 237 -14.32 1.37 -8.55
CA TRP A 237 -13.65 1.28 -9.84
C TRP A 237 -12.47 0.33 -9.72
N VAL A 238 -12.44 -0.69 -10.55
CA VAL A 238 -11.49 -1.80 -10.43
C VAL A 238 -10.61 -1.87 -11.65
N LEU A 239 -9.31 -1.74 -11.44
CA LEU A 239 -8.28 -2.04 -12.40
C LEU A 239 -7.75 -3.43 -12.13
N ARG A 240 -7.92 -4.34 -13.09
CA ARG A 240 -7.36 -5.68 -13.02
C ARG A 240 -7.07 -6.23 -14.40
N GLU A 241 -6.19 -7.21 -14.44
CA GLU A 241 -5.86 -7.94 -15.66
C GLU A 241 -7.07 -8.80 -16.10
N PRO A 242 -7.37 -8.89 -17.40
CA PRO A 242 -8.44 -9.75 -17.88
C PRO A 242 -8.08 -11.24 -17.69
N PRO A 243 -9.07 -12.12 -17.50
CA PRO A 243 -8.85 -13.56 -17.56
C PRO A 243 -8.10 -13.96 -18.83
N GLY A 244 -7.11 -14.83 -18.70
CA GLY A 244 -6.29 -15.31 -19.82
C GLY A 244 -5.11 -14.39 -20.22
N LYS A 245 -4.95 -13.21 -19.61
CA LYS A 245 -3.74 -12.36 -19.77
C LYS A 245 -3.16 -11.95 -18.42
N LEU A 246 -3.18 -12.88 -17.46
CA LEU A 246 -2.74 -12.64 -16.10
C LEU A 246 -1.22 -12.70 -16.02
N ARG A 247 -0.58 -11.55 -15.78
CA ARG A 247 0.87 -11.43 -15.70
C ARG A 247 1.38 -10.97 -14.33
N GLY A 248 0.52 -10.90 -13.33
CA GLY A 248 0.94 -10.65 -11.95
C GLY A 248 1.04 -9.17 -11.60
N ALA A 249 0.54 -8.27 -12.44
CA ALA A 249 0.71 -6.83 -12.28
C ALA A 249 -0.08 -6.20 -11.13
N GLY A 250 -0.89 -6.99 -10.42
CA GLY A 250 -1.73 -6.55 -9.31
C GLY A 250 -3.15 -6.21 -9.71
N ALA A 251 -3.98 -6.00 -8.70
CA ALA A 251 -5.33 -5.46 -8.84
C ALA A 251 -5.53 -4.28 -7.88
N TYR A 252 -6.26 -3.27 -8.35
CA TYR A 252 -6.40 -1.97 -7.70
C TYR A 252 -7.87 -1.57 -7.68
N VAL A 253 -8.42 -1.37 -6.49
CA VAL A 253 -9.84 -1.11 -6.26
C VAL A 253 -10.00 0.27 -5.61
N VAL A 254 -10.50 1.23 -6.38
CA VAL A 254 -10.74 2.61 -5.95
C VAL A 254 -12.18 2.74 -5.47
N ARG A 255 -12.38 3.21 -4.24
CA ARG A 255 -13.68 3.60 -3.73
C ARG A 255 -14.11 4.93 -4.33
N THR A 256 -15.37 5.02 -4.75
CA THR A 256 -15.99 6.28 -5.19
C THR A 256 -16.77 6.93 -4.06
N GLY A 257 -16.95 8.26 -4.12
CA GLY A 257 -17.68 9.04 -3.12
C GLY A 257 -16.85 9.29 -1.85
N PRO A 258 -17.51 9.50 -0.69
CA PRO A 258 -16.85 9.79 0.59
C PRO A 258 -15.89 8.67 1.03
N ALA A 259 -14.61 9.01 1.21
CA ALA A 259 -13.56 8.13 1.71
C ALA A 259 -12.40 8.97 2.25
N THR A 260 -11.60 8.42 3.17
CA THR A 260 -10.33 8.99 3.62
C THR A 260 -9.24 8.75 2.59
N ASP A 261 -8.08 9.41 2.72
CA ASP A 261 -6.90 9.15 1.89
C ASP A 261 -6.17 7.85 2.27
N ASP A 262 -6.80 6.99 3.07
CA ASP A 262 -6.20 5.74 3.55
C ASP A 262 -6.16 4.67 2.48
N ILE A 263 -5.13 3.84 2.54
CA ILE A 263 -4.83 2.80 1.55
C ILE A 263 -4.56 1.49 2.26
N ILE A 264 -5.17 0.41 1.78
CA ILE A 264 -4.87 -0.96 2.19
C ILE A 264 -4.05 -1.66 1.11
N GLN A 265 -2.95 -2.30 1.51
CA GLN A 265 -2.13 -3.11 0.63
C GLN A 265 -2.01 -4.56 1.14
N VAL A 266 -2.23 -5.52 0.25
CA VAL A 266 -2.05 -6.97 0.48
C VAL A 266 -1.05 -7.50 -0.57
N PRO A 267 0.26 -7.37 -0.32
CA PRO A 267 1.27 -7.72 -1.31
C PRO A 267 1.45 -9.24 -1.49
N HIS A 268 1.08 -10.07 -0.50
CA HIS A 268 1.41 -11.50 -0.49
C HIS A 268 0.19 -12.41 -0.18
N PRO A 269 -0.96 -12.28 -0.87
CA PRO A 269 -2.20 -12.96 -0.46
C PRO A 269 -2.10 -14.51 -0.44
N TRP A 270 -1.30 -15.12 -1.32
CA TRP A 270 -1.12 -16.59 -1.30
C TRP A 270 -0.13 -17.10 -0.26
N PHE A 271 0.87 -16.29 0.08
CA PHE A 271 1.93 -16.66 1.01
C PHE A 271 1.52 -16.32 2.44
N ASP A 272 0.96 -15.13 2.63
CA ASP A 272 0.43 -14.60 3.88
C ASP A 272 -1.08 -14.85 3.97
N ARG A 273 -1.50 -16.10 3.76
CA ARG A 273 -2.91 -16.53 3.71
C ARG A 273 -3.82 -15.90 4.79
N GLY A 274 -4.98 -15.42 4.39
CA GLY A 274 -5.93 -14.69 5.24
C GLY A 274 -5.68 -13.18 5.32
N THR A 275 -4.56 -12.67 4.79
CA THR A 275 -4.37 -11.20 4.67
C THR A 275 -5.31 -10.59 3.64
N GLU A 276 -5.70 -11.36 2.63
CA GLU A 276 -6.71 -11.01 1.63
C GLU A 276 -8.07 -10.71 2.27
N ASP A 277 -8.59 -11.62 3.09
CA ASP A 277 -9.88 -11.46 3.77
C ASP A 277 -9.86 -10.29 4.76
N ILE A 278 -8.76 -10.15 5.52
CA ILE A 278 -8.57 -9.04 6.45
C ILE A 278 -8.52 -7.73 5.69
N GLY A 279 -7.73 -7.66 4.62
CA GLY A 279 -7.59 -6.46 3.81
C GLY A 279 -8.92 -6.02 3.18
N VAL A 280 -9.69 -6.98 2.64
CA VAL A 280 -11.03 -6.70 2.13
C VAL A 280 -11.95 -6.21 3.23
N GLY A 281 -12.00 -6.89 4.37
CA GLY A 281 -12.88 -6.45 5.46
C GLY A 281 -12.49 -5.10 6.07
N LEU A 282 -11.18 -4.77 6.15
CA LEU A 282 -10.72 -3.44 6.52
C LEU A 282 -11.15 -2.37 5.50
N PHE A 283 -11.14 -2.72 4.22
CA PHE A 283 -11.57 -1.83 3.16
C PHE A 283 -13.09 -1.63 3.18
N THR A 284 -13.89 -2.71 3.18
CA THR A 284 -15.34 -2.66 2.95
C THR A 284 -16.18 -2.42 4.20
N CYS A 285 -15.68 -2.79 5.39
CA CYS A 285 -16.43 -2.64 6.63
C CYS A 285 -16.07 -1.40 7.45
N ALA A 286 -15.18 -0.55 6.94
CA ALA A 286 -14.79 0.66 7.67
C ALA A 286 -16.03 1.55 7.92
N PRO A 287 -16.14 2.15 9.12
CA PRO A 287 -17.21 3.10 9.41
C PRO A 287 -17.24 4.24 8.40
N GLU A 288 -18.41 4.86 8.23
CA GLU A 288 -18.53 6.10 7.47
C GLU A 288 -17.56 7.16 8.02
N GLY A 289 -16.92 7.92 7.13
CA GLY A 289 -15.84 8.85 7.48
C GLY A 289 -14.46 8.21 7.74
N GLN A 290 -14.35 6.87 7.78
CA GLN A 290 -13.08 6.14 7.95
C GLN A 290 -12.82 5.14 6.81
N ARG A 291 -13.60 5.21 5.72
CA ARG A 291 -13.49 4.27 4.60
C ARG A 291 -12.23 4.55 3.79
N PRO A 292 -11.33 3.58 3.58
CA PRO A 292 -10.15 3.80 2.76
C PRO A 292 -10.50 4.06 1.29
N ARG A 293 -9.69 4.88 0.61
CA ARG A 293 -9.85 5.24 -0.81
C ARG A 293 -9.45 4.13 -1.75
N LEU A 294 -8.37 3.39 -1.44
CA LEU A 294 -7.79 2.41 -2.35
C LEU A 294 -7.44 1.11 -1.63
N PHE A 295 -7.79 -0.01 -2.25
CA PHE A 295 -7.29 -1.33 -1.93
C PHE A 295 -6.39 -1.84 -3.05
N MET A 296 -5.23 -2.40 -2.70
CA MET A 296 -4.24 -2.93 -3.64
C MET A 296 -3.87 -4.35 -3.24
N THR A 297 -3.87 -5.29 -4.18
CA THR A 297 -3.41 -6.66 -3.95
C THR A 297 -2.54 -7.18 -5.08
N ALA A 298 -1.51 -7.96 -4.76
CA ALA A 298 -0.75 -8.66 -5.78
C ALA A 298 -1.63 -9.72 -6.46
N THR A 299 -1.37 -9.97 -7.75
CA THR A 299 -2.04 -11.01 -8.55
C THR A 299 -1.15 -12.25 -8.78
N ALA A 300 0.16 -12.18 -8.47
CA ALA A 300 1.10 -13.30 -8.56
C ALA A 300 1.62 -13.76 -7.19
N HIS A 301 1.97 -15.04 -7.08
CA HIS A 301 2.68 -15.56 -5.92
C HIS A 301 4.11 -14.99 -5.89
N ARG A 302 4.58 -14.53 -4.72
CA ARG A 302 5.85 -13.80 -4.58
C ARG A 302 7.09 -14.56 -5.07
N TYR A 303 7.05 -15.90 -5.01
CA TYR A 303 8.12 -16.81 -5.46
C TYR A 303 7.86 -17.45 -6.84
N HIS A 304 6.95 -16.88 -7.63
CA HIS A 304 6.60 -17.38 -8.97
C HIS A 304 6.88 -16.30 -10.03
N GLY A 305 8.00 -15.60 -9.87
CA GLY A 305 8.52 -14.62 -10.81
C GLY A 305 9.23 -15.29 -11.99
N ASN A 306 9.99 -16.35 -11.73
CA ASN A 306 10.74 -17.12 -12.71
C ASN A 306 10.30 -18.59 -12.75
N PRO A 307 10.43 -19.29 -13.89
CA PRO A 307 10.19 -20.73 -13.94
C PRO A 307 11.13 -21.49 -13.00
N GLY A 308 10.56 -22.28 -12.08
CA GLY A 308 11.33 -23.11 -11.14
C GLY A 308 11.90 -22.38 -9.93
N GLU A 309 11.56 -21.10 -9.74
CA GLU A 309 12.00 -20.29 -8.60
C GLU A 309 11.60 -20.92 -7.26
N THR A 310 12.52 -20.84 -6.29
CA THR A 310 12.30 -21.30 -4.91
C THR A 310 12.51 -20.17 -3.90
N PRO A 311 12.04 -20.30 -2.65
CA PRO A 311 12.26 -19.28 -1.61
C PRO A 311 13.73 -19.03 -1.24
N GLU A 312 14.64 -19.91 -1.67
CA GLU A 312 16.08 -19.82 -1.42
C GLU A 312 16.82 -19.00 -2.48
N ASP A 313 16.17 -18.73 -3.62
CA ASP A 313 16.75 -17.91 -4.67
C ASP A 313 17.00 -16.47 -4.19
N PRO A 314 18.06 -15.79 -4.69
CA PRO A 314 18.41 -14.45 -4.23
C PRO A 314 17.44 -13.36 -4.72
N GLU A 315 16.69 -13.63 -5.78
CA GLU A 315 15.83 -12.67 -6.45
C GLU A 315 14.42 -13.20 -6.63
N HIS A 316 13.45 -12.36 -6.30
CA HIS A 316 12.03 -12.68 -6.39
C HIS A 316 11.28 -11.56 -7.12
N PRO A 317 11.30 -11.53 -8.47
CA PRO A 317 10.77 -10.38 -9.20
C PRO A 317 9.24 -10.23 -9.08
N ALA A 318 8.52 -11.30 -8.74
CA ALA A 318 7.09 -11.24 -8.41
C ALA A 318 6.80 -10.73 -6.98
N ASP A 319 7.82 -10.60 -6.13
CA ASP A 319 7.65 -10.06 -4.79
C ASP A 319 7.47 -8.54 -4.85
N VAL A 320 6.22 -8.10 -4.94
CA VAL A 320 5.87 -6.67 -5.06
C VAL A 320 6.35 -5.83 -3.87
N ALA A 321 6.63 -6.42 -2.71
CA ALA A 321 7.12 -5.71 -1.53
C ALA A 321 8.64 -5.46 -1.58
N HIS A 322 9.38 -6.22 -2.39
CA HIS A 322 10.84 -6.11 -2.53
C HIS A 322 11.28 -5.65 -3.92
N ASN A 323 10.46 -5.81 -4.95
CA ASN A 323 10.74 -5.36 -6.31
C ASN A 323 10.41 -3.85 -6.47
N PRO A 324 11.43 -2.96 -6.58
CA PRO A 324 11.22 -1.53 -6.79
C PRO A 324 10.66 -1.21 -8.19
N ASP A 325 10.71 -2.18 -9.10
CA ASP A 325 10.27 -2.04 -10.48
C ASP A 325 8.88 -2.61 -10.76
N HIS A 326 8.20 -3.11 -9.74
CA HIS A 326 6.82 -3.57 -9.90
C HIS A 326 5.85 -2.39 -10.08
N LEU A 327 4.78 -2.57 -10.85
CA LEU A 327 3.69 -1.60 -11.04
C LEU A 327 3.06 -1.13 -9.72
N PHE A 328 3.16 -1.94 -8.67
CA PHE A 328 2.79 -1.59 -7.31
C PHE A 328 3.47 -0.31 -6.82
N GLN A 329 4.73 -0.09 -7.19
CA GLN A 329 5.46 1.12 -6.83
C GLN A 329 4.92 2.33 -7.56
N GLU A 330 4.60 2.19 -8.85
CA GLU A 330 4.02 3.29 -9.64
C GLU A 330 2.67 3.69 -9.05
N VAL A 331 1.83 2.73 -8.69
CA VAL A 331 0.53 3.00 -8.05
C VAL A 331 0.72 3.71 -6.71
N THR A 332 1.66 3.24 -5.88
CA THR A 332 1.98 3.85 -4.58
C THR A 332 2.54 5.28 -4.76
N ASN A 333 3.36 5.50 -5.77
CA ASN A 333 3.91 6.80 -6.14
C ASN A 333 2.81 7.79 -6.55
N GLN A 334 1.86 7.37 -7.38
CA GLN A 334 0.75 8.23 -7.80
C GLN A 334 -0.21 8.54 -6.65
N VAL A 335 -0.45 7.60 -5.75
CA VAL A 335 -1.18 7.84 -4.49
C VAL A 335 -0.52 8.94 -3.69
N ALA A 336 0.78 8.85 -3.44
CA ALA A 336 1.54 9.83 -2.67
C ALA A 336 1.60 11.22 -3.30
N ARG A 337 1.49 11.30 -4.64
CA ARG A 337 1.45 12.55 -5.40
C ARG A 337 0.06 13.18 -5.49
N THR A 338 -0.99 12.36 -5.45
CA THR A 338 -2.36 12.81 -5.73
C THR A 338 -3.14 13.10 -4.46
N LEU A 339 -2.97 12.28 -3.42
CA LEU A 339 -3.68 12.43 -2.15
C LEU A 339 -2.91 13.35 -1.20
N ALA A 340 -3.62 14.07 -0.34
CA ALA A 340 -3.02 15.14 0.45
C ALA A 340 -2.13 14.61 1.58
N ALA A 341 -2.59 13.56 2.26
CA ALA A 341 -1.87 12.94 3.36
C ALA A 341 -2.16 11.42 3.44
N PRO A 342 -1.80 10.64 2.41
CA PRO A 342 -2.16 9.23 2.35
C PRO A 342 -1.48 8.44 3.46
N ARG A 343 -2.27 7.61 4.14
CA ARG A 343 -1.77 6.62 5.10
C ARG A 343 -1.91 5.23 4.51
N VAL A 344 -0.77 4.58 4.30
CA VAL A 344 -0.71 3.23 3.72
C VAL A 344 -0.53 2.21 4.84
N VAL A 345 -1.48 1.30 4.97
CA VAL A 345 -1.36 0.12 5.82
C VAL A 345 -1.14 -1.10 4.93
N GLN A 346 0.03 -1.74 5.09
CA GLN A 346 0.39 -2.93 4.34
C GLN A 346 0.40 -4.15 5.25
N LEU A 347 -0.41 -5.14 4.88
CA LEU A 347 -0.64 -6.35 5.67
C LEU A 347 0.31 -7.47 5.23
N HIS A 348 0.96 -8.08 6.21
CA HIS A 348 1.80 -9.26 6.03
C HIS A 348 1.48 -10.33 7.06
N GLY A 349 2.03 -11.52 6.80
CA GLY A 349 1.93 -12.67 7.67
C GLY A 349 3.30 -13.24 8.02
N PHE A 350 3.42 -13.73 9.24
CA PHE A 350 4.54 -14.59 9.62
C PHE A 350 4.06 -15.95 10.12
N GLY A 351 4.89 -16.96 9.85
CA GLY A 351 4.74 -18.32 10.36
C GLY A 351 5.57 -18.57 11.62
N THR A 352 5.37 -19.72 12.25
CA THR A 352 6.08 -20.12 13.46
C THR A 352 7.58 -20.30 13.24
N ALA A 353 8.04 -20.73 12.06
CA ALA A 353 9.47 -20.91 11.77
C ALA A 353 10.25 -19.59 11.74
N LYS A 354 9.66 -18.51 11.18
CA LYS A 354 10.23 -17.16 11.27
C LYS A 354 10.18 -16.62 12.71
N ALA A 355 9.20 -17.07 13.50
CA ALA A 355 9.24 -16.83 14.93
C ALA A 355 10.40 -17.61 15.57
N GLU A 356 10.60 -18.88 15.27
CA GLU A 356 11.64 -19.72 15.88
C GLU A 356 13.07 -19.27 15.54
N ALA A 357 13.32 -18.72 14.35
CA ALA A 357 14.65 -18.26 13.93
C ALA A 357 15.10 -16.91 14.53
N GLY A 358 14.19 -16.10 15.10
CA GLY A 358 14.54 -14.77 15.64
C GLY A 358 13.60 -14.17 16.69
N LEU A 359 12.45 -14.79 16.91
CA LEU A 359 11.42 -14.44 17.91
C LEU A 359 11.22 -15.65 18.85
N ARG A 360 12.02 -15.72 19.92
CA ARG A 360 11.85 -16.75 20.97
C ARG A 360 10.47 -16.70 21.66
N ASP A 361 9.68 -15.67 21.35
CA ASP A 361 8.39 -15.37 21.96
C ASP A 361 7.22 -15.98 21.15
N LYS A 362 6.76 -17.15 21.58
CA LYS A 362 5.55 -17.81 21.04
C LYS A 362 4.26 -17.02 21.34
N SER A 363 4.30 -15.98 22.17
CA SER A 363 3.17 -15.10 22.43
C SER A 363 3.03 -13.98 21.39
N LEU A 364 3.95 -13.85 20.43
CA LEU A 364 3.89 -12.80 19.43
C LEU A 364 2.64 -12.94 18.53
N VAL A 365 1.80 -11.92 18.57
CA VAL A 365 0.53 -11.84 17.82
C VAL A 365 0.69 -10.94 16.60
N ALA A 366 1.37 -9.80 16.76
CA ALA A 366 1.60 -8.86 15.68
C ALA A 366 2.88 -8.04 15.88
N VAL A 367 3.51 -7.62 14.78
CA VAL A 367 4.56 -6.59 14.79
C VAL A 367 4.07 -5.39 13.98
N VAL A 368 4.13 -4.22 14.60
CA VAL A 368 3.80 -2.93 13.99
C VAL A 368 5.11 -2.20 13.68
N SER A 369 5.26 -1.68 12.47
CA SER A 369 6.45 -0.93 12.06
C SER A 369 6.09 0.23 11.13
N SER A 370 6.92 1.29 11.14
CA SER A 370 6.89 2.36 10.13
C SER A 370 7.71 2.04 8.88
N GLY A 371 8.23 0.81 8.75
CA GLY A 371 9.17 0.44 7.67
C GLY A 371 10.57 1.03 7.85
N THR A 372 10.91 1.52 9.05
CA THR A 372 12.23 2.08 9.39
C THR A 372 12.67 1.63 10.77
N ARG A 373 13.93 1.88 11.12
CA ARG A 373 14.46 1.65 12.48
C ARG A 373 14.02 2.71 13.49
N GLN A 374 13.38 3.79 13.05
CA GLN A 374 12.87 4.85 13.93
C GLN A 374 11.34 4.85 13.88
N PRO A 375 10.65 4.31 14.92
CA PRO A 375 9.20 4.27 14.92
C PRO A 375 8.60 5.67 14.88
N THR A 376 7.67 5.89 13.95
CA THR A 376 6.92 7.15 13.86
C THR A 376 5.91 7.26 15.01
N PRO A 377 5.44 8.49 15.35
CA PRO A 377 4.37 8.68 16.32
C PRO A 377 3.12 7.84 16.00
N TRP A 378 2.71 7.80 14.72
CA TRP A 378 1.60 6.97 14.26
C TRP A 378 1.80 5.47 14.56
N ALA A 379 2.97 4.90 14.24
CA ALA A 379 3.25 3.49 14.50
C ALA A 379 3.21 3.15 16.00
N ARG A 380 3.71 4.05 16.86
CA ARG A 380 3.64 3.91 18.33
C ARG A 380 2.19 3.91 18.82
N GLN A 381 1.40 4.87 18.35
CA GLN A 381 0.00 5.01 18.76
C GLN A 381 -0.83 3.80 18.30
N VAL A 382 -0.64 3.36 17.06
CA VAL A 382 -1.28 2.16 16.52
C VAL A 382 -0.87 0.92 17.31
N SER A 383 0.42 0.71 17.59
CA SER A 383 0.89 -0.44 18.38
C SER A 383 0.25 -0.50 19.77
N LYS A 384 0.25 0.63 20.50
CA LYS A 384 -0.39 0.74 21.83
C LYS A 384 -1.89 0.45 21.78
N ARG A 385 -2.59 0.96 20.76
CA ARG A 385 -4.04 0.76 20.60
C ARG A 385 -4.35 -0.68 20.15
N LEU A 386 -3.54 -1.27 19.27
CA LEU A 386 -3.69 -2.66 18.82
C LEU A 386 -3.45 -3.66 19.94
N ALA A 387 -2.52 -3.39 20.88
CA ALA A 387 -2.32 -4.25 22.05
C ALA A 387 -3.62 -4.42 22.87
N LYS A 388 -4.47 -3.39 22.95
CA LYS A 388 -5.79 -3.46 23.60
C LYS A 388 -6.85 -4.26 22.83
N VAL A 389 -6.60 -4.59 21.57
CA VAL A 389 -7.52 -5.32 20.68
C VAL A 389 -7.04 -6.76 20.45
N LEU A 390 -5.74 -6.92 20.26
CA LEU A 390 -5.09 -8.18 19.89
C LEU A 390 -4.43 -8.88 21.08
N GLY A 391 -4.21 -8.17 22.18
CA GLY A 391 -3.60 -8.68 23.41
C GLY A 391 -2.14 -8.26 23.55
N GLU A 392 -1.51 -8.72 24.63
CA GLU A 392 -0.14 -8.36 24.98
C GLU A 392 0.90 -8.81 23.98
N GLY A 393 0.58 -9.72 23.05
CA GLY A 393 1.50 -10.19 22.00
C GLY A 393 1.80 -9.20 20.87
N VAL A 394 1.27 -7.97 20.93
CA VAL A 394 1.61 -6.92 19.95
C VAL A 394 2.96 -6.29 20.32
N ARG A 395 3.85 -6.16 19.34
CA ARG A 395 5.15 -5.49 19.50
C ARG A 395 5.29 -4.35 18.49
N LEU A 396 6.05 -3.33 18.87
CA LEU A 396 6.51 -2.26 17.99
C LEU A 396 7.92 -2.58 17.53
N TYR A 397 8.23 -2.43 16.24
CA TYR A 397 9.60 -2.51 15.74
C TYR A 397 10.29 -1.14 15.82
N PRO A 398 11.57 -1.03 16.25
CA PRO A 398 12.41 -2.11 16.77
C PRO A 398 12.32 -2.30 18.29
N GLU A 399 11.47 -1.53 19.00
CA GLU A 399 11.52 -1.44 20.48
C GLU A 399 11.10 -2.72 21.21
N GLY A 400 10.09 -3.41 20.69
CA GLY A 400 9.56 -4.68 21.22
C GLY A 400 9.85 -5.90 20.33
N ALA A 401 10.30 -5.70 19.10
CA ALA A 401 10.69 -6.79 18.19
C ALA A 401 11.86 -6.33 17.30
N GLN A 402 12.89 -7.17 17.16
CA GLN A 402 14.08 -6.85 16.36
C GLN A 402 14.01 -7.36 14.91
N VAL A 403 12.93 -8.03 14.53
CA VAL A 403 12.67 -8.58 13.20
C VAL A 403 11.29 -8.18 12.71
N LEU A 404 10.96 -8.50 11.44
CA LEU A 404 9.67 -8.18 10.81
C LEU A 404 9.37 -6.66 10.71
N GLY A 405 10.43 -5.84 10.71
CA GLY A 405 10.32 -4.39 10.64
C GLY A 405 9.98 -3.83 9.26
N GLY A 406 9.96 -4.64 8.20
CA GLY A 406 9.67 -4.17 6.84
C GLY A 406 10.67 -3.12 6.33
N THR A 407 11.89 -3.07 6.85
CA THR A 407 12.87 -2.00 6.53
C THR A 407 13.41 -2.05 5.10
N GLN A 408 13.21 -3.18 4.41
CA GLN A 408 13.57 -3.36 3.01
C GLN A 408 12.37 -3.22 2.07
N ASN A 409 11.19 -2.87 2.60
CA ASN A 409 9.98 -2.75 1.83
C ASN A 409 10.07 -1.58 0.83
N ALA A 410 9.82 -1.87 -0.44
CA ALA A 410 9.94 -0.89 -1.51
C ALA A 410 8.89 0.24 -1.40
N GLN A 411 7.64 -0.06 -1.04
CA GLN A 411 6.61 0.97 -0.83
C GLN A 411 6.94 1.85 0.38
N GLY A 412 7.36 1.23 1.48
CA GLY A 412 7.76 1.94 2.70
C GLY A 412 8.91 2.91 2.47
N ARG A 413 9.95 2.49 1.74
CA ARG A 413 11.07 3.36 1.35
C ARG A 413 10.62 4.48 0.40
N LEU A 414 9.75 4.17 -0.56
CA LEU A 414 9.24 5.17 -1.50
C LEU A 414 8.46 6.27 -0.75
N LEU A 415 7.57 5.90 0.17
CA LEU A 415 6.72 6.83 0.90
C LEU A 415 7.50 7.73 1.87
N GLN A 416 8.71 7.35 2.29
CA GLN A 416 9.59 8.21 3.10
C GLN A 416 10.06 9.46 2.34
N SER A 417 10.02 9.45 1.01
CA SER A 417 10.33 10.64 0.19
C SER A 417 9.19 11.67 0.13
N TYR A 418 8.03 11.36 0.71
CA TYR A 418 6.85 12.22 0.70
C TYR A 418 6.53 12.72 2.11
N GLU A 419 6.70 14.03 2.35
CA GLU A 419 6.57 14.67 3.67
C GLU A 419 5.23 14.36 4.37
N CYS A 420 4.15 14.26 3.61
CA CYS A 420 2.79 14.06 4.13
C CYS A 420 2.29 12.61 4.04
N ALA A 421 3.02 11.73 3.37
CA ALA A 421 2.64 10.33 3.29
C ALA A 421 3.09 9.57 4.55
N ARG A 422 2.35 8.53 4.91
CA ARG A 422 2.67 7.67 6.04
C ARG A 422 2.58 6.20 5.63
N PHE A 423 3.45 5.38 6.19
CA PHE A 423 3.48 3.94 5.95
C PHE A 423 3.46 3.17 7.28
N LEU A 424 2.64 2.12 7.32
CA LEU A 424 2.54 1.17 8.42
C LEU A 424 2.63 -0.25 7.86
N HIS A 425 3.67 -0.96 8.26
CA HIS A 425 3.86 -2.38 8.00
C HIS A 425 3.29 -3.16 9.19
N LEU A 426 2.29 -4.01 8.93
CA LEU A 426 1.61 -4.80 9.95
C LEU A 426 1.78 -6.29 9.65
N GLU A 427 2.57 -6.94 10.48
CA GLU A 427 2.87 -8.37 10.40
C GLU A 427 2.01 -9.14 11.39
N LEU A 428 1.23 -10.12 10.92
CA LEU A 428 0.25 -10.86 11.71
C LEU A 428 0.58 -12.35 11.79
N SER A 429 0.53 -12.91 13.00
CA SER A 429 0.68 -14.35 13.18
C SER A 429 -0.46 -15.12 12.51
N ALA A 430 -0.25 -16.38 12.18
CA ALA A 430 -1.32 -17.23 11.61
C ALA A 430 -2.58 -17.27 12.51
N ARG A 431 -2.39 -17.31 13.84
CA ARG A 431 -3.49 -17.24 14.81
C ARG A 431 -4.21 -15.90 14.77
N ALA A 432 -3.47 -14.80 14.70
CA ALA A 432 -4.04 -13.47 14.59
C ALA A 432 -4.89 -13.35 13.32
N ARG A 433 -4.35 -13.78 12.17
CA ARG A 433 -5.05 -13.77 10.88
C ARG A 433 -6.35 -14.57 10.92
N LYS A 434 -6.31 -15.80 11.44
CA LYS A 434 -7.50 -16.63 11.62
C LYS A 434 -8.56 -15.95 12.50
N SER A 435 -8.15 -15.24 13.55
CA SER A 435 -9.08 -14.54 14.46
C SER A 435 -9.64 -13.23 13.92
N LEU A 436 -9.09 -12.73 12.81
CA LEU A 436 -9.44 -11.46 12.18
C LEU A 436 -10.16 -11.64 10.83
N SER A 437 -10.49 -12.87 10.42
CA SER A 437 -11.12 -13.13 9.12
C SER A 437 -12.50 -12.49 8.95
N SER A 438 -13.20 -12.17 10.04
CA SER A 438 -14.47 -11.45 10.04
C SER A 438 -14.85 -10.96 11.44
N GLY A 439 -15.92 -10.15 11.51
CA GLY A 439 -16.62 -9.84 12.75
C GLY A 439 -16.11 -8.62 13.50
N GLU A 440 -16.49 -8.53 14.78
CA GLU A 440 -16.28 -7.35 15.62
C GLU A 440 -14.79 -7.04 15.83
N ARG A 441 -13.95 -8.08 15.95
CA ARG A 441 -12.52 -7.90 16.17
C ARG A 441 -11.83 -7.20 15.00
N LEU A 442 -12.18 -7.59 13.77
CA LEU A 442 -11.70 -6.93 12.56
C LEU A 442 -12.15 -5.47 12.50
N ALA A 443 -13.42 -5.20 12.81
CA ALA A 443 -13.94 -3.83 12.88
C ALA A 443 -13.21 -2.97 13.92
N ARG A 444 -12.84 -3.54 15.08
CA ARG A 444 -12.02 -2.84 16.09
C ARG A 444 -10.61 -2.56 15.61
N VAL A 445 -9.97 -3.50 14.90
CA VAL A 445 -8.66 -3.28 14.27
C VAL A 445 -8.72 -2.14 13.25
N GLY A 446 -9.74 -2.12 12.38
CA GLY A 446 -9.93 -1.03 11.41
C GLY A 446 -10.01 0.34 12.06
N ARG A 447 -10.77 0.48 13.17
CA ARG A 447 -10.81 1.75 13.92
C ARG A 447 -9.46 2.16 14.47
N VAL A 448 -8.65 1.20 14.93
CA VAL A 448 -7.32 1.52 15.44
C VAL A 448 -6.40 2.01 14.32
N LEU A 449 -6.44 1.34 13.17
CA LEU A 449 -5.58 1.65 12.03
C LEU A 449 -5.92 3.01 11.41
N PHE A 450 -7.20 3.35 11.34
CA PHE A 450 -7.69 4.53 10.64
C PHE A 450 -8.21 5.64 11.55
N ALA A 451 -8.08 5.49 12.87
CA ALA A 451 -8.37 6.57 13.81
C ALA A 451 -7.63 7.85 13.38
N PRO A 452 -8.25 9.04 13.52
CA PRO A 452 -7.54 10.29 13.31
C PRO A 452 -6.23 10.32 14.10
N LEU A 453 -5.20 10.88 13.49
CA LEU A 453 -3.96 11.15 14.19
C LEU A 453 -4.21 12.30 15.14
N GLU A 454 -3.94 12.08 16.42
CA GLU A 454 -3.83 13.14 17.43
C GLU A 454 -2.40 13.69 17.34
N ASP A 455 -2.06 14.32 16.22
CA ASP A 455 -0.74 14.90 15.98
C ASP A 455 -0.77 16.42 16.18
#